data_AF-A0AAE1M450-F1
#
_entry.id   AF-A0AAE1M450-F1
#
_cell.length_a   1.000
_cell.length_b   1.000
_cell.length_c   1.000
_cell.angle_alpha   90.00
_cell.angle_beta   90.00
_cell.angle_gamma   90.00
#
_symmetry.space_group_name_H-M   'P 1'
#
loop_
_entity.id
_entity.type
_entity.pdbx_description
1 polymer ?
#
loop_
_entity_poly.entity_id
_entity_poly.type
_entity_poly.pdbx_seq_one_letter_code
_entity_poly.pdbx_strand_id
1 'polypeptide(L)'
;MAHCQWPAPEDPVIASEVEQLDAIVEATHHKRNDLANIVLGGRFSGKLHLGRRAVLGFALQWIQQWTGILAIVGWAGVLFELAGFDPYKALWLAGLANTFGVPGTAAAAFVIDRMGRVKSLITSFIIQGVCLFLVGALIKTSQDHAVSDPELSQRLGIAAASFVFIYVWFFTMFNIIPCWIYGTEIWPQEVRAKGYSFTIFGWATGCGSTTLIMPIFLSRVGYGTYLFFGAMNVVVAPIVWFFYPELANRTLEEISLLFTSDSRLATENLKEYHRRVAEAGGNIAVAARQLLDEVDGKDSERGTELGSPDEKRIEANADAIM
;
A
#
# COMPACT_ATOMS: atom_id res chain seq x y z
N MET A 1 11.70 36.13 -33.87
CA MET A 1 11.59 34.65 -33.83
C MET A 1 12.84 34.15 -33.16
N ALA A 2 12.76 33.71 -31.90
CA ALA A 2 13.92 33.17 -31.20
C ALA A 2 14.29 31.83 -31.86
N HIS A 3 15.47 31.77 -32.46
CA HIS A 3 16.00 30.53 -33.02
C HIS A 3 16.28 29.56 -31.87
N CYS A 4 15.49 28.48 -31.75
CA CYS A 4 15.91 27.29 -31.00
C CYS A 4 17.08 26.65 -31.77
N GLN A 5 18.31 27.00 -31.41
CA GLN A 5 19.47 26.21 -31.78
C GLN A 5 19.43 24.94 -30.94
N TRP A 6 19.23 23.80 -31.60
CA TRP A 6 19.37 22.50 -30.95
C TRP A 6 20.81 22.37 -30.43
N PRO A 7 21.00 21.98 -29.16
CA PRO A 7 22.34 21.83 -28.59
C PRO A 7 23.16 20.80 -29.37
N ALA A 8 24.46 21.04 -29.48
CA ALA A 8 25.37 20.13 -30.16
C ALA A 8 25.42 18.78 -29.41
N PRO A 9 25.65 17.64 -30.08
CA PRO A 9 25.68 16.32 -29.44
C PRO A 9 26.66 16.17 -28.26
N GLU A 10 27.67 17.06 -28.19
CA GLU A 10 28.70 17.10 -27.16
C GLU A 10 28.41 18.11 -26.03
N ASP A 11 27.19 18.68 -25.99
CA ASP A 11 26.79 19.58 -24.91
C ASP A 11 26.86 18.82 -23.57
N PRO A 12 27.56 19.35 -22.54
CA PRO A 12 27.69 18.70 -21.25
C PRO A 12 26.34 18.36 -20.59
N VAL A 13 25.26 19.09 -20.92
CA VAL A 13 23.91 18.75 -20.45
C VAL A 13 23.43 17.44 -21.09
N ILE A 14 23.56 17.30 -22.43
CA ILE A 14 23.17 16.08 -23.14
C ILE A 14 24.05 14.90 -22.68
N ALA A 15 25.35 15.10 -22.52
CA ALA A 15 26.26 14.05 -22.03
C ALA A 15 25.83 13.52 -20.66
N SER A 16 25.45 14.42 -19.74
CA SER A 16 24.93 14.02 -18.42
C SER A 16 23.59 13.29 -18.48
N GLU A 17 22.71 13.66 -19.40
CA GLU A 17 21.43 12.97 -19.60
C GLU A 17 21.62 11.58 -20.22
N VAL A 18 22.51 11.44 -21.21
CA VAL A 18 22.85 10.14 -21.81
C VAL A 18 23.48 9.21 -20.79
N GLU A 19 24.39 9.70 -19.94
CA GLU A 19 24.99 8.91 -18.86
C GLU A 19 23.93 8.44 -17.84
N GLN A 20 22.97 9.31 -17.49
CA GLN A 20 21.84 8.92 -16.64
C GLN A 20 20.95 7.86 -17.31
N LEU A 21 20.68 7.97 -18.62
CA LEU A 21 19.89 7.01 -19.36
C LEU A 21 20.59 5.65 -19.44
N ASP A 22 21.89 5.62 -19.72
CA ASP A 22 22.68 4.39 -19.75
C ASP A 22 22.69 3.71 -18.38
N ALA A 23 22.85 4.48 -17.29
CA ALA A 23 22.74 3.95 -15.93
C ALA A 23 21.35 3.36 -15.63
N ILE A 24 20.28 3.97 -16.13
CA ILE A 24 18.90 3.45 -15.99
C ILE A 24 18.73 2.15 -16.80
N VAL A 25 19.29 2.07 -18.01
CA VAL A 25 19.24 0.87 -18.85
C VAL A 25 20.00 -0.28 -18.20
N GLU A 26 21.20 -0.01 -17.67
CA GLU A 26 21.99 -1.01 -16.95
C GLU A 26 21.27 -1.53 -15.70
N ALA A 27 20.69 -0.63 -14.90
CA ALA A 27 19.86 -0.99 -13.75
C ALA A 27 18.63 -1.81 -14.15
N THR A 28 18.09 -1.61 -15.36
CA THR A 28 16.94 -2.35 -15.87
C THR A 28 17.25 -3.82 -16.10
N HIS A 29 18.48 -4.15 -16.50
CA HIS A 29 18.95 -5.52 -16.75
C HIS A 29 19.36 -6.29 -15.48
N HIS A 30 19.39 -5.61 -14.34
CA HIS A 30 19.78 -6.22 -13.09
C HIS A 30 18.79 -7.33 -12.67
N LYS A 31 19.28 -8.49 -12.21
CA LYS A 31 18.45 -9.66 -11.84
C LYS A 31 17.37 -9.34 -10.80
N ARG A 32 17.58 -8.28 -10.00
CA ARG A 32 16.60 -7.76 -9.02
C ARG A 32 15.30 -7.27 -9.64
N ASN A 33 15.36 -6.81 -10.90
CA ASN A 33 14.24 -6.25 -11.66
C ASN A 33 13.42 -7.32 -12.40
N ASP A 34 13.77 -8.61 -12.27
CA ASP A 34 12.93 -9.66 -12.83
C ASP A 34 11.63 -9.80 -12.02
N LEU A 35 10.50 -9.90 -12.73
CA LEU A 35 9.20 -10.14 -12.11
C LEU A 35 9.20 -11.49 -11.38
N ALA A 36 9.89 -12.50 -11.92
CA ALA A 36 10.03 -13.79 -11.26
C ALA A 36 10.72 -13.66 -9.89
N ASN A 37 11.69 -12.75 -9.75
CA ASN A 37 12.33 -12.48 -8.46
C ASN A 37 11.33 -11.88 -7.45
N ILE A 38 10.49 -10.93 -7.87
CA ILE A 38 9.46 -10.32 -7.02
C ILE A 38 8.46 -11.38 -6.55
N VAL A 39 7.98 -12.24 -7.46
CA VAL A 39 6.99 -13.29 -7.18
C VAL A 39 7.56 -14.40 -6.29
N LEU A 40 8.83 -14.77 -6.47
CA LEU A 40 9.49 -15.85 -5.72
C LEU A 40 10.10 -15.39 -4.38
N GLY A 41 9.64 -14.25 -3.85
CA GLY A 41 10.00 -13.79 -2.51
C GLY A 41 11.27 -12.93 -2.43
N GLY A 42 11.75 -12.39 -3.55
CA GLY A 42 12.83 -11.39 -3.59
C GLY A 42 14.20 -11.96 -3.19
N ARG A 43 14.54 -13.17 -3.63
CA ARG A 43 15.82 -13.82 -3.29
C ARG A 43 17.06 -13.03 -3.72
N PHE A 44 16.94 -12.21 -4.76
CA PHE A 44 18.01 -11.36 -5.28
C PHE A 44 17.87 -9.89 -4.88
N SER A 45 17.12 -9.60 -3.82
CA SER A 45 16.77 -8.23 -3.42
C SER A 45 17.69 -7.62 -2.36
N GLY A 46 18.57 -8.40 -1.76
CA GLY A 46 19.48 -7.92 -0.71
C GLY A 46 18.74 -7.13 0.38
N LYS A 47 19.34 -6.00 0.81
CA LYS A 47 18.78 -5.12 1.84
C LYS A 47 17.61 -4.25 1.38
N LEU A 48 17.21 -4.29 0.10
CA LEU A 48 15.99 -3.62 -0.36
C LEU A 48 14.71 -4.40 0.05
N HIS A 49 14.85 -5.69 0.39
CA HIS A 49 13.76 -6.55 0.87
C HIS A 49 12.52 -6.52 -0.03
N LEU A 50 12.70 -6.59 -1.37
CA LEU A 50 11.59 -6.47 -2.34
C LEU A 50 10.51 -7.55 -2.16
N GLY A 51 10.86 -8.76 -1.71
CA GLY A 51 9.88 -9.81 -1.42
C GLY A 51 8.94 -9.44 -0.27
N ARG A 52 9.46 -8.79 0.78
CA ARG A 52 8.63 -8.26 1.88
C ARG A 52 7.70 -7.16 1.38
N ARG A 53 8.20 -6.25 0.54
CA ARG A 53 7.38 -5.20 -0.08
C ARG A 53 6.29 -5.80 -0.97
N ALA A 54 6.59 -6.86 -1.71
CA ALA A 54 5.62 -7.60 -2.52
C ALA A 54 4.47 -8.15 -1.67
N VAL A 55 4.80 -8.80 -0.56
CA VAL A 55 3.79 -9.33 0.38
C VAL A 55 2.98 -8.21 1.00
N LEU A 56 3.60 -7.10 1.43
CA LEU A 56 2.87 -5.96 2.02
C LEU A 56 1.93 -5.29 1.01
N GLY A 57 2.39 -5.05 -0.23
CA GLY A 57 1.57 -4.48 -1.29
C GLY A 57 0.39 -5.38 -1.65
N PHE A 58 0.67 -6.67 -1.89
CA PHE A 58 -0.35 -7.68 -2.18
C PHE A 58 -1.37 -7.78 -1.02
N ALA A 59 -0.88 -7.95 0.21
CA ALA A 59 -1.73 -8.16 1.38
C ALA A 59 -2.59 -6.94 1.67
N LEU A 60 -2.07 -5.71 1.53
CA LEU A 60 -2.85 -4.50 1.77
C LEU A 60 -4.04 -4.39 0.80
N GLN A 61 -3.80 -4.65 -0.49
CA GLN A 61 -4.87 -4.62 -1.48
C GLN A 61 -5.88 -5.75 -1.29
N TRP A 62 -5.40 -6.94 -0.90
CA TRP A 62 -6.27 -8.06 -0.58
C TRP A 62 -7.13 -7.77 0.64
N ILE A 63 -6.52 -7.24 1.71
CA ILE A 63 -7.17 -6.78 2.94
C ILE A 63 -8.26 -5.75 2.64
N GLN A 64 -7.98 -4.76 1.77
CA GLN A 64 -8.98 -3.75 1.38
C GLN A 64 -10.26 -4.40 0.85
N GLN A 65 -10.15 -5.45 0.03
CA GLN A 65 -11.35 -6.12 -0.50
C GLN A 65 -12.12 -6.86 0.60
N TRP A 66 -11.39 -7.44 1.55
CA TRP A 66 -11.94 -8.15 2.71
C TRP A 66 -12.40 -7.25 3.87
N THR A 67 -12.34 -5.92 3.74
CA THR A 67 -13.00 -5.02 4.70
C THR A 67 -14.50 -4.88 4.46
N GLY A 68 -15.02 -5.44 3.36
CA GLY A 68 -16.44 -5.49 3.05
C GLY A 68 -16.90 -4.43 2.05
N ILE A 69 -16.00 -3.67 1.41
CA ILE A 69 -16.41 -2.65 0.44
C ILE A 69 -17.20 -3.25 -0.72
N LEU A 70 -16.75 -4.37 -1.30
CA LEU A 70 -17.45 -5.03 -2.40
C LEU A 70 -18.84 -5.51 -1.97
N ALA A 71 -18.98 -6.00 -0.74
CA ALA A 71 -20.28 -6.38 -0.18
C ALA A 71 -21.26 -5.20 -0.16
N ILE A 72 -20.78 -4.02 0.23
CA ILE A 72 -21.59 -2.79 0.25
C ILE A 72 -21.87 -2.30 -1.16
N VAL A 73 -20.87 -2.05 -2.00
CA VAL A 73 -21.11 -1.41 -3.31
C VAL A 73 -21.74 -2.35 -4.35
N GLY A 74 -21.37 -3.63 -4.32
CA GLY A 74 -21.83 -4.64 -5.27
C GLY A 74 -23.17 -5.27 -4.92
N TRP A 75 -23.50 -5.37 -3.63
CA TRP A 75 -24.76 -5.96 -3.14
C TRP A 75 -25.58 -5.01 -2.27
N ALA A 76 -25.41 -3.69 -2.40
CA ALA A 76 -26.20 -2.69 -1.67
C ALA A 76 -27.71 -2.88 -1.81
N GLY A 77 -28.21 -3.27 -2.99
CA GLY A 77 -29.64 -3.54 -3.17
C GLY A 77 -30.13 -4.63 -2.22
N VAL A 78 -29.44 -5.77 -2.19
CA VAL A 78 -29.73 -6.88 -1.28
C VAL A 78 -29.58 -6.46 0.18
N LEU A 79 -28.58 -5.63 0.50
CA LEU A 79 -28.41 -5.06 1.84
C LEU A 79 -29.64 -4.27 2.27
N PHE A 80 -30.09 -3.32 1.45
CA PHE A 80 -31.24 -2.48 1.78
C PHE A 80 -32.53 -3.29 1.81
N GLU A 81 -32.70 -4.31 0.98
CA GLU A 81 -33.80 -5.27 1.12
C GLU A 81 -33.76 -6.02 2.46
N LEU A 82 -32.57 -6.47 2.91
CA LEU A 82 -32.39 -7.08 4.23
C LEU A 82 -32.76 -6.11 5.37
N ALA A 83 -32.54 -4.81 5.18
CA ALA A 83 -32.93 -3.75 6.11
C ALA A 83 -34.44 -3.42 6.07
N GLY A 84 -35.24 -4.10 5.24
CA GLY A 84 -36.70 -3.96 5.19
C GLY A 84 -37.21 -2.94 4.17
N PHE A 85 -36.37 -2.49 3.24
CA PHE A 85 -36.82 -1.64 2.13
C PHE A 85 -37.41 -2.47 0.99
N ASP A 86 -38.38 -1.88 0.28
CA ASP A 86 -38.88 -2.49 -0.95
C ASP A 86 -37.77 -2.54 -2.03
N PRO A 87 -37.83 -3.48 -2.98
CA PRO A 87 -36.76 -3.65 -3.99
C PRO A 87 -36.49 -2.39 -4.82
N TYR A 88 -37.52 -1.60 -5.13
CA TYR A 88 -37.36 -0.38 -5.93
C TYR A 88 -36.59 0.70 -5.14
N LYS A 89 -36.99 0.95 -3.89
CA LYS A 89 -36.30 1.88 -3.00
C LYS A 89 -34.90 1.40 -2.63
N ALA A 90 -34.70 0.09 -2.45
CA ALA A 90 -33.40 -0.50 -2.18
C ALA A 90 -32.40 -0.23 -3.32
N LEU A 91 -32.82 -0.37 -4.58
CA LEU A 91 -31.99 -0.04 -5.75
C LEU A 91 -31.69 1.47 -5.83
N TRP A 92 -32.66 2.33 -5.54
CA TRP A 92 -32.42 3.78 -5.47
C TRP A 92 -31.40 4.15 -4.40
N LEU A 93 -31.51 3.58 -3.20
CA LEU A 93 -30.55 3.78 -2.12
C LEU A 93 -29.16 3.25 -2.48
N ALA A 94 -29.08 2.11 -3.18
CA ALA A 94 -27.83 1.56 -3.69
C ALA A 94 -27.14 2.49 -4.69
N GLY A 95 -27.89 3.04 -5.65
CA GLY A 95 -27.38 4.03 -6.60
C GLY A 95 -26.90 5.30 -5.88
N LEU A 96 -27.66 5.77 -4.90
CA LEU A 96 -27.31 6.95 -4.11
C LEU A 96 -26.05 6.71 -3.27
N ALA A 97 -25.92 5.57 -2.60
CA ALA A 97 -24.75 5.23 -1.78
C ALA A 97 -23.47 5.22 -2.61
N ASN A 98 -23.51 4.60 -3.80
CA ASN A 98 -22.39 4.61 -4.73
C ASN A 98 -22.03 6.02 -5.23
N THR A 99 -23.04 6.83 -5.55
CA THR A 99 -22.83 8.23 -5.97
C THR A 99 -22.24 9.07 -4.84
N PHE A 100 -22.65 8.82 -3.59
CA PHE A 100 -22.13 9.49 -2.40
C PHE A 100 -20.65 9.18 -2.14
N GLY A 101 -20.13 8.09 -2.70
CA GLY A 101 -18.71 7.78 -2.68
C GLY A 101 -17.84 8.80 -3.43
N VAL A 102 -18.35 9.42 -4.50
CA VAL A 102 -17.62 10.40 -5.34
C VAL A 102 -17.15 11.61 -4.53
N PRO A 103 -18.02 12.36 -3.81
CA PRO A 103 -17.57 13.48 -2.99
C PRO A 103 -16.67 13.04 -1.83
N GLY A 104 -16.85 11.84 -1.27
CA GLY A 104 -15.95 11.30 -0.25
C GLY A 104 -14.52 11.07 -0.79
N THR A 105 -14.39 10.56 -2.02
CA THR A 105 -13.08 10.46 -2.70
C THR A 105 -12.48 11.83 -2.98
N ALA A 106 -13.28 12.81 -3.38
CA ALA A 106 -12.80 14.19 -3.56
C ALA A 106 -12.30 14.81 -2.24
N ALA A 107 -12.98 14.53 -1.13
CA ALA A 107 -12.56 14.97 0.21
C ALA A 107 -11.23 14.34 0.63
N ALA A 108 -10.94 13.11 0.19
CA ALA A 108 -9.71 12.38 0.47
C ALA A 108 -8.44 13.20 0.10
N ALA A 109 -8.49 13.90 -1.04
CA ALA A 109 -7.38 14.72 -1.53
C ALA A 109 -6.95 15.83 -0.56
N PHE A 110 -7.87 16.34 0.27
CA PHE A 110 -7.56 17.41 1.22
C PHE A 110 -7.03 16.91 2.57
N VAL A 111 -7.23 15.61 2.87
CA VAL A 111 -7.01 15.05 4.20
C VAL A 111 -5.78 14.14 4.25
N ILE A 112 -5.57 13.32 3.22
CA ILE A 112 -4.62 12.20 3.26
C ILE A 112 -3.18 12.68 3.42
N ASP A 113 -2.78 13.73 2.69
CA ASP A 113 -1.40 14.23 2.75
C ASP A 113 -1.04 14.81 4.12
N ARG A 114 -2.05 15.30 4.88
CA ARG A 114 -1.84 15.82 6.24
C ARG A 114 -1.84 14.72 7.30
N MET A 115 -2.72 13.74 7.15
CA MET A 115 -2.95 12.71 8.17
C MET A 115 -1.92 11.57 8.09
N GLY A 116 -1.38 11.31 6.89
CA GLY A 116 -0.50 10.20 6.62
C GLY A 116 -1.24 8.93 6.21
N ARG A 117 -0.52 7.95 5.66
CA ARG A 117 -1.11 6.83 4.93
C ARG A 117 -1.60 5.77 5.91
N VAL A 118 -0.74 5.37 6.86
CA VAL A 118 -1.06 4.31 7.84
C VAL A 118 -2.14 4.81 8.80
N LYS A 119 -2.00 6.03 9.31
CA LYS A 119 -3.02 6.60 10.21
C LYS A 119 -4.38 6.70 9.54
N SER A 120 -4.45 7.12 8.28
CA SER A 120 -5.70 7.16 7.51
C SER A 120 -6.34 5.77 7.40
N LEU A 121 -5.55 4.75 7.08
CA LEU A 121 -6.04 3.37 7.00
C LEU A 121 -6.61 2.88 8.33
N ILE A 122 -5.90 3.09 9.45
CA ILE A 122 -6.35 2.68 10.79
C ILE A 122 -7.65 3.37 11.17
N THR A 123 -7.74 4.69 11.00
CA THR A 123 -8.97 5.43 11.27
C THR A 123 -10.12 4.89 10.43
N SER A 124 -9.86 4.57 9.17
CA SER A 124 -10.87 3.98 8.31
C SER A 124 -11.32 2.61 8.80
N PHE A 125 -10.41 1.68 9.14
CA PHE A 125 -10.78 0.35 9.62
C PHE A 125 -11.61 0.40 10.91
N ILE A 126 -11.27 1.32 11.83
CA ILE A 126 -12.05 1.50 13.07
C ILE A 126 -13.47 1.95 12.75
N ILE A 127 -13.62 3.00 11.92
CA ILE A 127 -14.94 3.54 11.56
C ILE A 127 -15.75 2.50 10.77
N GLN A 128 -15.12 1.82 9.82
CA GLN A 128 -15.73 0.76 9.02
C GLN A 128 -16.21 -0.39 9.90
N GLY A 129 -15.37 -0.87 10.82
CA GLY A 129 -15.73 -1.92 11.76
C GLY A 129 -16.95 -1.56 12.59
N VAL A 130 -16.96 -0.36 13.19
CA VAL A 130 -18.10 0.14 13.98
C VAL A 130 -19.36 0.23 13.12
N CYS A 131 -19.29 0.82 11.92
CA CYS A 131 -20.45 0.95 11.03
C CYS A 131 -21.00 -0.42 10.64
N LEU A 132 -20.15 -1.38 10.28
CA LEU A 132 -20.57 -2.72 9.86
C LEU A 132 -21.16 -3.54 11.01
N PHE A 133 -20.64 -3.40 12.23
CA PHE A 133 -21.26 -3.99 13.41
C PHE A 133 -22.66 -3.42 13.66
N LEU A 134 -22.81 -2.10 13.57
CA LEU A 134 -24.10 -1.43 13.73
C LEU A 134 -25.08 -1.82 12.62
N VAL A 135 -24.65 -1.87 11.36
CA VAL A 135 -25.48 -2.33 10.24
C VAL A 135 -25.98 -3.76 10.50
N GLY A 136 -25.08 -4.69 10.82
CA GLY A 136 -25.47 -6.08 11.08
C GLY A 136 -26.41 -6.23 12.28
N ALA A 137 -26.14 -5.53 13.38
CA ALA A 137 -26.97 -5.57 14.59
C ALA A 137 -28.35 -4.93 14.39
N LEU A 138 -28.42 -3.80 13.68
CA LEU A 138 -29.66 -3.08 13.41
C LEU A 138 -30.53 -3.85 12.41
N ILE A 139 -29.95 -4.45 11.38
CA ILE A 139 -30.68 -5.33 10.45
C ILE A 139 -31.29 -6.52 11.21
N LYS A 140 -30.49 -7.20 12.03
CA LYS A 140 -31.00 -8.33 12.84
C LYS A 140 -32.16 -7.90 13.75
N THR A 141 -31.98 -6.79 14.46
CA THR A 141 -33.00 -6.29 15.40
C THR A 141 -34.26 -5.82 14.65
N SER A 142 -34.10 -5.21 13.46
CA SER A 142 -35.21 -4.86 12.57
C SER A 142 -36.01 -6.10 12.16
N GLN A 143 -35.33 -7.19 11.81
CA GLN A 143 -35.96 -8.47 11.43
C GLN A 143 -36.68 -9.13 12.61
N ASP A 144 -36.08 -9.14 13.80
CA ASP A 144 -36.68 -9.70 15.03
C ASP A 144 -38.00 -8.99 15.40
N HIS A 145 -38.10 -7.68 15.15
CA HIS A 145 -39.29 -6.87 15.46
C HIS A 145 -40.29 -6.75 14.31
N ALA A 146 -40.03 -7.35 13.14
CA ALA A 146 -40.86 -7.17 11.94
C ALA A 146 -42.34 -7.52 12.13
N VAL A 147 -42.64 -8.53 12.97
CA VAL A 147 -44.02 -8.96 13.27
C VAL A 147 -44.59 -8.28 14.51
N SER A 148 -43.76 -8.04 15.53
CA SER A 148 -44.22 -7.50 16.81
C SER A 148 -44.47 -5.98 16.79
N ASP A 149 -43.61 -5.25 16.07
CA ASP A 149 -43.64 -3.79 15.99
C ASP A 149 -43.07 -3.34 14.63
N PRO A 150 -43.93 -3.26 13.60
CA PRO A 150 -43.51 -2.87 12.25
C PRO A 150 -42.94 -1.46 12.17
N GLU A 151 -43.37 -0.54 13.04
CA GLU A 151 -42.86 0.83 13.05
C GLU A 151 -41.42 0.88 13.57
N LEU A 152 -41.14 0.15 14.67
CA LEU A 152 -39.78 0.00 15.18
C LEU A 152 -38.87 -0.70 14.17
N SER A 153 -39.35 -1.76 13.52
CA SER A 153 -38.60 -2.48 12.48
C SER A 153 -38.15 -1.54 11.35
N GLN A 154 -39.06 -0.70 10.86
CA GLN A 154 -38.76 0.28 9.82
C GLN A 154 -37.73 1.33 10.27
N ARG A 155 -37.88 1.87 11.50
CA ARG A 155 -36.93 2.85 12.06
C ARG A 155 -35.51 2.28 12.18
N LEU A 156 -35.39 1.03 12.61
CA LEU A 156 -34.10 0.32 12.71
C LEU A 156 -33.48 0.06 11.33
N GLY A 157 -34.31 -0.28 10.33
CA GLY A 157 -33.87 -0.42 8.94
C GLY A 157 -33.31 0.87 8.35
N ILE A 158 -33.98 2.01 8.62
CA ILE A 158 -33.50 3.34 8.24
C ILE A 158 -32.17 3.67 8.93
N ALA A 159 -32.05 3.38 10.22
CA ALA A 159 -30.80 3.58 10.95
C ALA A 159 -29.65 2.74 10.34
N ALA A 160 -29.90 1.46 10.02
CA ALA A 160 -28.92 0.61 9.34
C ALA A 160 -28.49 1.23 8.00
N ALA A 161 -29.45 1.70 7.20
CA ALA A 161 -29.15 2.36 5.94
C ALA A 161 -28.28 3.61 6.11
N SER A 162 -28.55 4.45 7.11
CA SER A 162 -27.71 5.62 7.41
C SER A 162 -26.25 5.25 7.72
N PHE A 163 -26.03 4.16 8.47
CA PHE A 163 -24.67 3.67 8.74
C PHE A 163 -23.95 3.15 7.49
N VAL A 164 -24.67 2.66 6.48
CA VAL A 164 -24.07 2.33 5.17
C VAL A 164 -23.54 3.57 4.48
N PHE A 165 -24.28 4.68 4.47
CA PHE A 165 -23.79 5.94 3.89
C PHE A 165 -22.56 6.48 4.62
N ILE A 166 -22.57 6.40 5.96
CA ILE A 166 -21.42 6.79 6.79
C ILE A 166 -20.21 5.89 6.46
N TYR A 167 -20.41 4.57 6.37
CA TYR A 167 -19.37 3.62 5.97
C TYR A 167 -18.75 4.01 4.62
N VAL A 168 -19.59 4.23 3.59
CA VAL A 168 -19.10 4.54 2.23
C VAL A 168 -18.30 5.84 2.23
N TRP A 169 -18.78 6.89 2.90
CA TRP A 169 -18.08 8.17 2.98
C TRP A 169 -16.68 8.04 3.60
N PHE A 170 -16.58 7.38 4.75
CA PHE A 170 -15.29 7.24 5.44
C PHE A 170 -14.37 6.21 4.77
N PHE A 171 -14.92 5.21 4.07
CA PHE A 171 -14.14 4.32 3.22
C PHE A 171 -13.49 5.10 2.07
N THR A 172 -14.26 5.91 1.33
CA THR A 172 -13.73 6.64 0.18
C THR A 172 -12.81 7.79 0.60
N MET A 173 -13.04 8.39 1.77
CA MET A 173 -12.18 9.47 2.26
C MET A 173 -10.85 8.98 2.86
N PHE A 174 -10.83 7.86 3.58
CA PHE A 174 -9.66 7.43 4.36
C PHE A 174 -9.02 6.11 3.92
N ASN A 175 -9.71 5.25 3.18
CA ASN A 175 -9.20 3.91 2.85
C ASN A 175 -8.71 3.79 1.41
N ILE A 176 -9.54 4.21 0.44
CA ILE A 176 -9.31 3.91 -0.96
C ILE A 176 -7.97 4.49 -1.42
N ILE A 177 -7.80 5.81 -1.36
CA ILE A 177 -6.62 6.50 -1.87
C ILE A 177 -5.32 6.05 -1.17
N PRO A 178 -5.24 5.93 0.17
CA PRO A 178 -4.00 5.49 0.81
C PRO A 178 -3.60 4.06 0.44
N CYS A 179 -4.55 3.13 0.23
CA CYS A 179 -4.21 1.76 -0.21
C CYS A 179 -3.54 1.75 -1.58
N TRP A 180 -4.07 2.53 -2.54
CA TRP A 180 -3.52 2.60 -3.90
C TRP A 180 -2.17 3.31 -3.93
N ILE A 181 -2.03 4.42 -3.20
CA ILE A 181 -0.78 5.18 -3.09
C ILE A 181 0.29 4.37 -2.35
N TYR A 182 -0.04 3.75 -1.23
CA TYR A 182 0.91 2.90 -0.49
C TYR A 182 1.41 1.76 -1.38
N GLY A 183 0.52 1.17 -2.17
CA GLY A 183 0.84 0.13 -3.14
C GLY A 183 1.87 0.53 -4.20
N THR A 184 1.96 1.82 -4.57
CA THR A 184 2.95 2.34 -5.52
C THR A 184 4.22 2.85 -4.82
N GLU A 185 4.08 3.52 -3.69
CA GLU A 185 5.18 4.19 -2.96
C GLU A 185 6.17 3.22 -2.32
N ILE A 186 5.73 2.01 -1.93
CA ILE A 186 6.65 1.01 -1.35
C ILE A 186 7.76 0.59 -2.31
N TRP A 187 7.58 0.74 -3.62
CA TRP A 187 8.51 0.20 -4.60
C TRP A 187 9.63 1.18 -4.97
N PRO A 188 10.89 0.72 -4.96
CA PRO A 188 12.00 1.49 -5.54
C PRO A 188 11.74 1.80 -7.01
N GLN A 189 12.28 2.93 -7.49
CA GLN A 189 11.99 3.47 -8.82
C GLN A 189 12.23 2.46 -9.95
N GLU A 190 13.34 1.73 -9.91
CA GLU A 190 13.76 0.78 -10.94
C GLU A 190 12.78 -0.38 -11.16
N VAL A 191 12.13 -0.85 -10.09
CA VAL A 191 11.22 -2.00 -10.11
C VAL A 191 9.77 -1.61 -9.93
N ARG A 192 9.47 -0.31 -9.85
CA ARG A 192 8.14 0.21 -9.46
C ARG A 192 7.03 -0.33 -10.34
N ALA A 193 7.19 -0.29 -11.66
CA ALA A 193 6.15 -0.74 -12.58
C ALA A 193 5.80 -2.23 -12.41
N LYS A 194 6.83 -3.09 -12.29
CA LYS A 194 6.68 -4.54 -12.12
C LYS A 194 6.23 -4.92 -10.71
N GLY A 195 6.73 -4.23 -9.69
CA GLY A 195 6.28 -4.42 -8.32
C GLY A 195 4.83 -4.00 -8.14
N TYR A 196 4.44 -2.87 -8.72
CA TYR A 196 3.07 -2.41 -8.64
C TYR A 196 2.09 -3.34 -9.36
N SER A 197 2.46 -3.95 -10.50
CA SER A 197 1.60 -4.96 -11.13
C SER A 197 1.34 -6.16 -10.21
N PHE A 198 2.31 -6.56 -9.39
CA PHE A 198 2.13 -7.57 -8.36
C PHE A 198 1.21 -7.10 -7.22
N THR A 199 1.30 -5.83 -6.80
CA THR A 199 0.33 -5.22 -5.89
C THR A 199 -1.09 -5.28 -6.46
N ILE A 200 -1.28 -4.96 -7.75
CA ILE A 200 -2.57 -5.04 -8.44
C ILE A 200 -3.09 -6.48 -8.52
N PHE A 201 -2.21 -7.46 -8.64
CA PHE A 201 -2.61 -8.87 -8.55
C PHE A 201 -3.27 -9.21 -7.20
N GLY A 202 -2.80 -8.62 -6.10
CA GLY A 202 -3.46 -8.72 -4.78
C GLY A 202 -4.87 -8.14 -4.76
N TRP A 203 -5.05 -6.99 -5.41
CA TRP A 203 -6.38 -6.39 -5.59
C TRP A 203 -7.30 -7.31 -6.42
N ALA A 204 -6.85 -7.79 -7.57
CA ALA A 204 -7.66 -8.62 -8.46
C ALA A 204 -8.08 -9.95 -7.81
N THR A 205 -7.15 -10.61 -7.12
CA THR A 205 -7.45 -11.84 -6.37
C THR A 205 -8.35 -11.58 -5.15
N GLY A 206 -8.21 -10.42 -4.49
CA GLY A 206 -9.12 -9.96 -3.44
C GLY A 206 -10.55 -9.76 -3.96
N CYS A 207 -10.68 -9.10 -5.12
CA CYS A 207 -11.96 -8.89 -5.78
C CYS A 207 -12.61 -10.21 -6.18
N GLY A 208 -11.86 -11.10 -6.84
CA GLY A 208 -12.34 -12.42 -7.25
C GLY A 208 -12.81 -13.26 -6.06
N SER A 209 -11.98 -13.37 -5.02
CA SER A 209 -12.31 -14.16 -3.81
C SER A 209 -13.54 -13.63 -3.08
N THR A 210 -13.61 -12.32 -2.85
CA THR A 210 -14.76 -11.70 -2.19
C THR A 210 -16.02 -11.86 -3.04
N THR A 211 -15.94 -11.62 -4.35
CA THR A 211 -17.11 -11.71 -5.25
C THR A 211 -17.69 -13.12 -5.30
N LEU A 212 -16.83 -14.15 -5.31
CA LEU A 212 -17.28 -15.54 -5.34
C LEU A 212 -17.94 -15.98 -4.03
N ILE A 213 -17.48 -15.49 -2.87
CA ILE A 213 -18.01 -15.89 -1.57
C ILE A 213 -19.28 -15.11 -1.17
N MET A 214 -19.44 -13.88 -1.68
CA MET A 214 -20.54 -12.99 -1.28
C MET A 214 -21.94 -13.58 -1.42
N PRO A 215 -22.33 -14.25 -2.53
CA PRO A 215 -23.65 -14.88 -2.65
C PRO A 215 -23.88 -15.96 -1.58
N ILE A 216 -22.84 -16.69 -1.19
CA ILE A 216 -22.90 -17.73 -0.16
C ILE A 216 -23.11 -17.08 1.21
N PHE A 217 -22.39 -16.01 1.51
CA PHE A 217 -22.54 -15.27 2.77
C PHE A 217 -23.95 -14.68 2.90
N LEU A 218 -24.44 -13.99 1.87
CA LEU A 218 -25.77 -13.37 1.92
C LEU A 218 -26.90 -14.41 2.04
N SER A 219 -26.80 -15.55 1.34
CA SER A 219 -27.83 -16.59 1.38
C SER A 219 -27.85 -17.42 2.67
N ARG A 220 -26.66 -17.70 3.26
CA ARG A 220 -26.54 -18.55 4.45
C ARG A 220 -26.54 -17.77 5.76
N VAL A 221 -25.93 -16.58 5.76
CA VAL A 221 -25.61 -15.80 6.96
C VAL A 221 -26.44 -14.51 7.04
N GLY A 222 -26.91 -13.98 5.91
CA GLY A 222 -27.74 -12.77 5.86
C GLY A 222 -27.04 -11.59 6.54
N TYR A 223 -27.65 -11.04 7.60
CA TYR A 223 -27.11 -9.90 8.36
C TYR A 223 -25.72 -10.17 8.97
N GLY A 224 -25.41 -11.43 9.32
CA GLY A 224 -24.14 -11.78 9.95
C GLY A 224 -22.94 -11.62 9.00
N THR A 225 -23.19 -11.50 7.69
CA THR A 225 -22.19 -11.11 6.68
C THR A 225 -21.51 -9.81 7.06
N TYR A 226 -22.27 -8.80 7.49
CA TYR A 226 -21.74 -7.50 7.86
C TYR A 226 -20.99 -7.54 9.20
N LEU A 227 -21.45 -8.38 10.15
CA LEU A 227 -20.72 -8.62 11.40
C LEU A 227 -19.35 -9.27 11.15
N PHE A 228 -19.28 -10.21 10.20
CA PHE A 228 -18.02 -10.85 9.80
C PHE A 228 -17.03 -9.82 9.23
N PHE A 229 -17.47 -8.96 8.31
CA PHE A 229 -16.60 -7.91 7.76
C PHE A 229 -16.22 -6.87 8.83
N GLY A 230 -17.12 -6.55 9.75
CA GLY A 230 -16.82 -5.73 10.92
C GLY A 230 -15.69 -6.33 11.77
N ALA A 231 -15.73 -7.63 12.03
CA ALA A 231 -14.67 -8.34 12.75
C ALA A 231 -13.34 -8.36 11.98
N MET A 232 -13.37 -8.53 10.66
CA MET A 232 -12.16 -8.46 9.83
C MET A 232 -11.48 -7.09 9.94
N ASN A 233 -12.24 -6.00 9.95
CA ASN A 233 -11.69 -4.65 10.15
C ASN A 233 -10.96 -4.52 11.51
N VAL A 234 -11.51 -5.10 12.58
CA VAL A 234 -10.88 -5.08 13.91
C VAL A 234 -9.57 -5.89 13.93
N VAL A 235 -9.52 -7.02 13.22
CA VAL A 235 -8.32 -7.86 13.14
C VAL A 235 -7.23 -7.21 12.27
N VAL A 236 -7.63 -6.55 11.18
CA VAL A 236 -6.71 -5.92 10.24
C VAL A 236 -6.05 -4.66 10.82
N ALA A 237 -6.78 -3.87 11.62
CA ALA A 237 -6.25 -2.64 12.20
C ALA A 237 -4.90 -2.83 12.94
N PRO A 238 -4.73 -3.76 13.89
CA PRO A 238 -3.44 -3.97 14.54
C PRO A 238 -2.37 -4.50 13.56
N ILE A 239 -2.74 -5.34 12.58
CA ILE A 239 -1.78 -5.83 11.57
C ILE A 239 -1.21 -4.65 10.80
N VAL A 240 -2.05 -3.73 10.34
CA VAL A 240 -1.59 -2.55 9.61
C VAL A 240 -0.74 -1.65 10.51
N TRP A 241 -1.14 -1.45 11.76
CA TRP A 241 -0.38 -0.63 12.71
C TRP A 241 1.04 -1.16 12.99
N PHE A 242 1.22 -2.47 13.16
CA PHE A 242 2.51 -3.04 13.54
C PHE A 242 3.45 -3.31 12.37
N PHE A 243 2.91 -3.66 11.19
CA PHE A 243 3.73 -4.14 10.06
C PHE A 243 3.95 -3.08 8.98
N TYR A 244 3.11 -2.05 8.88
CA TYR A 244 3.20 -1.06 7.81
C TYR A 244 3.89 0.21 8.32
N PRO A 245 5.12 0.51 7.85
CA PRO A 245 5.75 1.78 8.19
C PRO A 245 5.05 2.96 7.50
N GLU A 246 5.05 4.12 8.17
CA GLU A 246 4.46 5.36 7.64
C GLU A 246 5.34 5.94 6.52
N LEU A 247 4.71 6.20 5.37
CA LEU A 247 5.37 6.67 4.15
C LEU A 247 5.17 8.16 3.89
N ALA A 248 4.27 8.82 4.63
CA ALA A 248 3.91 10.22 4.42
C ALA A 248 5.12 11.16 4.54
N ASN A 249 5.19 12.14 3.63
CA ASN A 249 6.22 13.18 3.58
C ASN A 249 7.65 12.62 3.45
N ARG A 250 7.83 11.51 2.73
CA ARG A 250 9.13 10.89 2.46
C ARG A 250 9.39 10.76 0.97
N THR A 251 10.64 10.92 0.56
CA THR A 251 11.05 10.63 -0.81
C THR A 251 11.16 9.12 -1.04
N LEU A 252 11.22 8.70 -2.31
CA LEU A 252 11.28 7.29 -2.68
C LEU A 252 12.58 6.61 -2.24
N GLU A 253 13.65 7.40 -2.16
CA GLU A 253 14.96 7.02 -1.62
C GLU A 253 14.87 6.78 -0.10
N GLU A 254 14.18 7.66 0.63
CA GLU A 254 13.92 7.49 2.06
C GLU A 254 13.06 6.27 2.36
N ILE A 255 12.04 6.03 1.53
CA ILE A 255 11.24 4.80 1.63
C ILE A 255 12.11 3.58 1.41
N SER A 256 13.08 3.66 0.48
CA SER A 256 14.01 2.56 0.25
C SER A 256 14.88 2.26 1.47
N LEU A 257 15.34 3.32 2.16
CA LEU A 257 16.05 3.22 3.44
C LEU A 257 15.17 2.65 4.57
N LEU A 258 13.87 2.99 4.59
CA LEU A 258 12.93 2.54 5.61
C LEU A 258 12.71 1.04 5.65
N PHE A 259 12.87 0.36 4.52
CA PHE A 259 12.69 -1.09 4.41
C PHE A 259 14.00 -1.88 4.54
N THR A 260 15.09 -1.28 5.02
CA THR A 260 16.40 -1.94 5.15
C THR A 260 16.55 -2.86 6.35
N SER A 261 15.68 -2.71 7.37
CA SER A 261 15.70 -3.57 8.55
C SER A 261 15.26 -5.00 8.23
N ASP A 262 15.96 -5.98 8.80
CA ASP A 262 15.57 -7.40 8.74
C ASP A 262 14.29 -7.69 9.54
N SER A 263 13.96 -6.83 10.49
CA SER A 263 12.73 -6.96 11.27
C SER A 263 11.50 -6.55 10.46
N ARG A 264 10.41 -7.31 10.61
CA ARG A 264 9.13 -7.03 9.93
C ARG A 264 8.33 -5.89 10.56
N LEU A 265 8.72 -5.41 11.73
CA LEU A 265 7.99 -4.40 12.48
C LEU A 265 8.28 -2.99 11.96
N ALA A 266 7.23 -2.18 11.87
CA ALA A 266 7.31 -0.79 11.44
C ALA A 266 8.22 0.06 12.34
N THR A 267 8.24 -0.22 13.64
CA THR A 267 9.09 0.49 14.61
C THR A 267 10.58 0.22 14.38
N GLU A 268 10.95 -1.02 14.08
CA GLU A 268 12.34 -1.40 13.83
C GLU A 268 12.84 -0.86 12.49
N ASN A 269 11.98 -0.85 11.47
CA ASN A 269 12.22 -0.15 10.21
C ASN A 269 12.57 1.34 10.42
N LEU A 270 11.79 2.03 11.28
CA LEU A 270 12.02 3.45 11.55
C LEU A 270 13.31 3.70 12.32
N LYS A 271 13.66 2.82 13.28
CA LYS A 271 14.93 2.89 14.01
C LYS A 271 16.12 2.71 13.06
N GLU A 272 16.05 1.74 12.16
CA GLU A 272 17.10 1.48 11.17
C GLU A 272 17.27 2.64 10.21
N TYR A 273 16.17 3.22 9.72
CA TYR A 273 16.20 4.44 8.91
C TYR A 273 16.94 5.58 9.62
N HIS A 274 16.61 5.87 10.89
CA HIS A 274 17.32 6.92 11.65
C HIS A 274 18.81 6.58 11.85
N ARG A 275 19.15 5.31 12.06
CA ARG A 275 20.55 4.88 12.21
C ARG A 275 21.35 5.16 10.93
N ARG A 276 20.85 4.74 9.78
CA ARG A 276 21.52 4.94 8.47
C ARG A 276 21.62 6.41 8.09
N VAL A 277 20.59 7.22 8.36
CA VAL A 277 20.64 8.66 8.11
C VAL A 277 21.67 9.33 9.03
N ALA A 278 21.79 8.90 10.29
CA ALA A 278 22.81 9.40 11.20
C ALA A 278 24.23 9.00 10.78
N GLU A 279 24.44 7.76 10.34
CA GLU A 279 25.71 7.27 9.78
C GLU A 279 26.16 8.09 8.55
N ALA A 280 25.21 8.56 7.73
CA ALA A 280 25.47 9.43 6.59
C ALA A 280 25.56 10.94 6.92
N GLY A 281 25.68 11.30 8.21
CA GLY A 281 25.79 12.69 8.65
C GLY A 281 24.52 13.52 8.40
N GLY A 282 23.35 12.87 8.32
CA GLY A 282 22.07 13.51 8.03
C GLY A 282 21.76 13.69 6.54
N ASN A 283 22.66 13.27 5.64
CA ASN A 283 22.43 13.40 4.21
C ASN A 283 21.75 12.15 3.62
N ILE A 284 20.46 12.30 3.29
CA ILE A 284 19.62 11.23 2.72
C ILE A 284 20.18 10.69 1.41
N ALA A 285 20.68 11.55 0.53
CA ALA A 285 21.20 11.13 -0.77
C ALA A 285 22.46 10.26 -0.61
N VAL A 286 23.30 10.58 0.38
CA VAL A 286 24.48 9.77 0.72
C VAL A 286 24.07 8.42 1.30
N ALA A 287 23.12 8.40 2.25
CA ALA A 287 22.61 7.15 2.83
C ALA A 287 21.98 6.24 1.76
N ALA A 288 21.20 6.80 0.84
CA ALA A 288 20.58 6.04 -0.25
C ALA A 288 21.64 5.49 -1.22
N ARG A 289 22.67 6.27 -1.55
CA ARG A 289 23.78 5.82 -2.39
C ARG A 289 24.57 4.68 -1.72
N GLN A 290 24.90 4.82 -0.44
CA GLN A 290 25.54 3.75 0.34
C GLN A 290 24.71 2.46 0.34
N LEU A 291 23.39 2.57 0.50
CA LEU A 291 22.50 1.41 0.41
C LEU A 291 22.56 0.75 -0.97
N LEU A 292 22.58 1.52 -2.06
CA LEU A 292 22.68 0.97 -3.41
C LEU A 292 24.03 0.31 -3.64
N ASP A 293 25.13 0.94 -3.21
CA ASP A 293 26.48 0.37 -3.28
C ASP A 293 26.59 -0.96 -2.49
N GLU A 294 25.98 -1.03 -1.29
CA GLU A 294 25.87 -2.26 -0.48
C GLU A 294 25.09 -3.37 -1.20
N VAL A 295 24.00 -3.01 -1.88
CA VAL A 295 23.14 -3.96 -2.60
C VAL A 295 23.79 -4.47 -3.87
N ASP A 296 24.50 -3.60 -4.60
CA ASP A 296 25.21 -3.93 -5.84
C ASP A 296 26.58 -4.58 -5.59
N GLY A 297 27.01 -4.68 -4.32
CA GLY A 297 28.23 -5.37 -3.92
C GLY A 297 29.52 -4.56 -4.13
N LYS A 298 29.42 -3.25 -4.43
CA LYS A 298 30.56 -2.38 -4.75
C LYS A 298 31.44 -2.04 -3.55
N ASP A 299 30.95 -2.22 -2.32
CA ASP A 299 31.78 -2.08 -1.11
C ASP A 299 32.90 -3.16 -1.03
N SER A 300 32.72 -4.31 -1.69
CA SER A 300 33.77 -5.33 -1.78
C SER A 300 34.94 -4.90 -2.70
N GLU A 301 34.70 -4.02 -3.66
CA GLU A 301 35.72 -3.58 -4.63
C GLU A 301 36.51 -2.37 -4.12
N ARG A 302 35.85 -1.41 -3.45
CA ARG A 302 36.51 -0.26 -2.82
C ARG A 302 37.49 -0.63 -1.70
N GLY A 303 37.24 -1.73 -0.99
CA GLY A 303 38.19 -2.27 -0.01
C GLY A 303 39.45 -2.88 -0.63
N THR A 304 39.43 -3.20 -1.93
CA THR A 304 40.55 -3.82 -2.65
C THR A 304 41.42 -2.77 -3.37
N GLU A 305 40.86 -1.60 -3.71
CA GLU A 305 41.60 -0.50 -4.37
C GLU A 305 42.28 0.48 -3.41
N LEU A 306 42.03 0.40 -2.10
CA LEU A 306 42.74 1.18 -1.08
C LEU A 306 44.05 0.55 -0.60
N GLY A 307 44.54 -0.51 -1.27
CA GLY A 307 45.95 -0.91 -1.17
C GLY A 307 46.79 0.18 -1.82
N SER A 308 47.38 1.05 -1.01
CA SER A 308 48.15 2.20 -1.49
C SER A 308 49.23 1.76 -2.50
N PRO A 309 49.51 2.54 -3.56
CA PRO A 309 50.62 2.25 -4.48
C PRO A 309 51.99 2.16 -3.79
N ASP A 310 52.11 2.66 -2.55
CA ASP A 310 53.32 2.59 -1.74
C ASP A 310 53.50 1.23 -1.06
N GLU A 311 52.44 0.49 -0.75
CA GLU A 311 52.53 -0.84 -0.12
C GLU A 311 53.08 -1.89 -1.10
N LYS A 312 52.65 -1.81 -2.38
CA LYS A 312 53.18 -2.65 -3.47
C LYS A 312 54.63 -2.33 -3.85
N ARG A 313 55.11 -1.10 -3.57
CA ARG A 313 56.52 -0.71 -3.77
C ARG A 313 57.44 -1.21 -2.65
N ILE A 314 56.93 -1.36 -1.44
CA ILE A 314 57.70 -1.88 -0.31
C ILE A 314 57.86 -3.40 -0.42
N GLU A 315 56.82 -4.13 -0.82
CA GLU A 315 56.92 -5.58 -1.07
C GLU A 315 57.83 -5.93 -2.25
N ALA A 316 57.76 -5.18 -3.35
CA ALA A 316 58.62 -5.41 -4.52
C ALA A 316 60.12 -5.13 -4.28
N ASN A 317 60.48 -4.34 -3.26
CA ASN A 317 61.87 -4.08 -2.88
C ASN A 317 62.40 -5.06 -1.81
N ALA A 318 61.52 -5.73 -1.07
CA ALA A 318 61.91 -6.76 -0.10
C ALA A 318 62.36 -8.06 -0.81
N ASP A 319 61.71 -8.39 -1.93
CA ASP A 319 62.05 -9.57 -2.75
C ASP A 319 63.33 -9.41 -3.61
N ALA A 320 63.89 -8.19 -3.68
CA ALA A 320 65.13 -7.92 -4.41
C ALA A 320 66.41 -8.02 -3.54
N ILE A 321 66.26 -8.27 -2.23
CA ILE A 321 67.37 -8.31 -1.24
C ILE A 321 67.51 -9.69 -0.55
N MET A 322 66.71 -10.70 -0.92
CA MET A 322 66.98 -12.12 -0.61
C MET A 322 67.48 -12.87 -1.84
#